data_AF-A0A7S1GGT0-F1
#
_entry.id   AF-A0A7S1GGT0-F1
#
_cell.length_a   1.000
_cell.length_b   1.000
_cell.length_c   1.000
_cell.angle_alpha   90.00
_cell.angle_beta   90.00
_cell.angle_gamma   90.00
#
_symmetry.space_group_name_H-M   'P 1'
#
loop_
_entity.id
_entity.type
_entity.pdbx_description
1 polymer ?
#
loop_
_entity_poly.entity_id
_entity_poly.type
_entity_poly.pdbx_seq_one_letter_code
_entity_poly.pdbx_strand_id
1 'polypeptide(L)'
;MDSQVETGTPYMLYKDHCNRKSNQQNLGTIKCSNLCTEIVEYTAPDEIAVCNLASISLSKFVTPAGHFGEEGDFDLDKLKEISKVVTNNLNRVIDNNFYPVEEAKRSNMRHRP
;
A
#
# COMPACT_ATOMS: atom_id res chain seq x y z
N MET A 1 -15.64 -23.61 2.99
CA MET A 1 -15.88 -22.68 1.86
C MET A 1 -17.26 -22.04 1.96
N ASP A 2 -18.21 -22.71 2.61
CA ASP A 2 -19.60 -22.28 2.76
C ASP A 2 -19.75 -20.83 3.23
N SER A 3 -19.05 -20.42 4.29
CA SER A 3 -19.10 -19.02 4.77
C SER A 3 -18.62 -17.99 3.73
N GLN A 4 -17.62 -18.32 2.91
CA GLN A 4 -17.14 -17.43 1.85
C GLN A 4 -18.15 -17.30 0.72
N VAL A 5 -18.86 -18.39 0.40
CA VAL A 5 -19.92 -18.39 -0.60
C VAL A 5 -21.12 -17.58 -0.11
N GLU A 6 -21.50 -17.73 1.16
CA GLU A 6 -22.69 -17.09 1.72
C GLU A 6 -22.47 -15.61 2.06
N THR A 7 -21.27 -15.23 2.49
CA THR A 7 -21.02 -13.90 3.08
C THR A 7 -19.91 -13.10 2.39
N GLY A 8 -19.15 -13.73 1.48
CA GLY A 8 -17.93 -13.14 0.92
C GLY A 8 -16.73 -13.12 1.87
N THR A 9 -16.84 -13.70 3.08
CA THR A 9 -15.80 -13.70 4.12
C THR A 9 -15.63 -15.09 4.76
N PRO A 10 -14.50 -15.42 5.42
CA PRO A 10 -13.34 -14.57 5.71
C PRO A 10 -12.46 -14.30 4.48
N TYR A 11 -11.77 -13.16 4.51
CA TYR A 11 -10.67 -12.89 3.61
C TYR A 11 -9.53 -13.89 3.81
N MET A 12 -8.72 -14.07 2.77
CA MET A 12 -7.65 -15.06 2.74
C MET A 12 -6.30 -14.37 2.49
N LEU A 13 -5.35 -14.56 3.41
CA LEU A 13 -3.98 -14.11 3.25
C LEU A 13 -3.01 -15.23 3.59
N TYR A 14 -1.88 -15.27 2.89
CA TYR A 14 -0.85 -16.29 3.05
C TYR A 14 0.32 -15.78 3.89
N LYS A 15 0.27 -16.04 5.21
CA LYS A 15 1.26 -15.60 6.21
C LYS A 15 2.71 -15.80 5.76
N ASP A 16 3.05 -16.95 5.20
CA ASP A 16 4.45 -17.25 4.83
C ASP A 16 4.93 -16.39 3.67
N HIS A 17 4.04 -16.10 2.70
CA HIS A 17 4.38 -15.20 1.60
C HIS A 17 4.48 -13.75 2.05
N CYS A 18 3.62 -13.32 2.98
CA CYS A 18 3.71 -12.01 3.63
C CYS A 18 5.06 -11.82 4.33
N ASN A 19 5.48 -12.80 5.13
CA ASN A 19 6.70 -12.67 5.93
C ASN A 19 7.99 -12.83 5.11
N ARG A 20 8.09 -13.83 4.21
CA ARG A 20 9.32 -14.08 3.43
C ARG A 20 9.68 -12.99 2.42
N LYS A 21 8.71 -12.16 2.01
CA LYS A 21 8.89 -11.14 0.97
C LYS A 21 8.80 -9.71 1.51
N SER A 22 8.65 -9.53 2.81
CA SER A 22 8.52 -8.19 3.39
C SER A 22 9.89 -7.56 3.60
N ASN A 23 10.02 -6.29 3.23
CA ASN A 23 11.19 -5.48 3.57
C ASN A 23 11.29 -5.20 5.09
N GLN A 24 10.23 -5.47 5.85
CA GLN A 24 10.17 -5.35 7.32
C GLN A 24 10.44 -6.69 8.04
N GLN A 25 10.87 -7.74 7.34
CA GLN A 25 11.13 -9.06 7.96
C GLN A 25 12.16 -9.02 9.11
N ASN A 26 13.00 -7.99 9.15
CA ASN A 26 13.97 -7.74 10.21
C ASN A 26 13.35 -7.26 11.54
N LEU A 27 12.10 -6.79 11.53
CA LEU A 27 11.39 -6.33 12.73
C LEU A 27 10.75 -7.48 13.51
N GLY A 28 10.50 -8.60 12.83
CA GLY A 28 9.91 -9.82 13.38
C GLY A 28 8.74 -10.32 12.53
N THR A 29 7.96 -11.26 13.07
CA THR A 29 6.86 -11.88 12.35
C THR A 29 5.66 -10.94 12.23
N ILE A 30 5.23 -10.65 11.01
CA ILE A 30 3.97 -9.97 10.68
C ILE A 30 2.80 -10.92 10.95
N LYS A 31 1.81 -10.44 11.71
CA LYS A 31 0.73 -11.26 12.29
C LYS A 31 -0.64 -11.04 11.63
N CYS A 32 -0.82 -9.95 10.89
CA CYS A 32 -2.08 -9.60 10.26
C CYS A 32 -1.85 -8.68 9.04
N SER A 33 -2.94 -8.36 8.35
CA SER A 33 -3.05 -7.27 7.37
C SER A 33 -4.06 -6.25 7.90
N ASN A 34 -4.32 -5.19 7.14
CA ASN A 34 -5.42 -4.27 7.38
C ASN A 34 -6.79 -4.79 6.90
N LEU A 35 -7.81 -3.94 7.01
CA LEU A 35 -9.20 -4.19 6.61
C LEU A 35 -9.34 -4.60 5.13
N CYS A 36 -8.59 -3.97 4.22
CA CYS A 36 -8.74 -4.16 2.78
C CYS A 36 -7.71 -5.16 2.19
N THR A 37 -6.91 -5.80 3.05
CA THR A 37 -5.97 -6.89 2.72
C THR A 37 -4.74 -6.51 1.87
N GLU A 38 -4.48 -5.22 1.69
CA GLU A 38 -3.37 -4.69 0.90
C GLU A 38 -2.13 -4.31 1.73
N ILE A 39 -2.32 -3.98 3.01
CA ILE A 39 -1.23 -3.52 3.88
C ILE A 39 -0.73 -4.63 4.80
N VAL A 40 0.55 -4.97 4.66
CA VAL A 40 1.23 -6.05 5.37
C VAL A 40 2.46 -5.49 6.09
N GLU A 41 2.22 -4.94 7.29
CA GLU A 41 3.23 -4.25 8.11
C GLU A 41 3.37 -4.90 9.49
N TYR A 42 4.54 -4.72 10.10
CA TYR A 42 4.83 -5.25 11.43
C TYR A 42 4.00 -4.55 12.53
N THR A 43 3.53 -5.33 13.50
CA THR A 43 2.83 -4.83 14.70
C THR A 43 3.27 -5.55 15.97
N ALA A 44 3.27 -4.80 17.06
CA ALA A 44 3.63 -5.24 18.41
C ALA A 44 2.68 -4.58 19.44
N PRO A 45 2.68 -5.01 20.73
CA PRO A 45 1.84 -4.38 21.76
C PRO A 45 2.07 -2.87 21.91
N ASP A 46 3.24 -2.38 21.50
CA ASP A 46 3.65 -0.99 21.62
C ASP A 46 3.83 -0.28 20.26
N GLU A 47 3.48 -0.96 19.15
CA GLU A 47 3.55 -0.45 17.78
C GLU A 47 2.29 -0.83 16.98
N ILE A 48 1.54 0.19 16.58
CA ILE A 48 0.39 0.06 15.67
C ILE A 48 0.82 0.54 14.29
N ALA A 49 0.82 -0.35 13.30
CA ALA A 49 1.14 -0.02 11.91
C ALA A 49 0.16 1.03 11.34
N VAL A 50 0.68 1.95 10.54
CA VAL A 50 -0.08 3.04 9.90
C VAL A 50 0.39 3.17 8.47
N CYS A 51 -0.55 3.16 7.53
CA CYS A 51 -0.27 3.39 6.11
C CYS A 51 -0.90 4.70 5.63
N ASN A 52 -0.19 5.42 4.76
CA ASN A 52 -0.69 6.60 4.05
C ASN A 52 -0.91 6.26 2.59
N LEU A 53 -2.16 6.40 2.10
CA LEU A 53 -2.55 5.93 0.78
C LEU A 53 -2.78 7.08 -0.20
N ALA A 54 -2.38 6.88 -1.45
CA ALA A 54 -2.73 7.72 -2.59
C ALA A 54 -2.88 6.85 -3.85
N SER A 55 -3.69 7.31 -4.80
CA SER A 55 -3.94 6.59 -6.05
C SER A 55 -3.56 7.45 -7.25
N ILE A 56 -2.88 6.84 -8.23
CA ILE A 56 -2.50 7.49 -9.48
C ILE A 56 -3.53 7.13 -10.56
N SER A 57 -4.09 8.14 -11.23
CA SER A 57 -5.05 7.95 -12.31
C SER A 57 -4.33 7.50 -13.59
N LEU A 58 -4.28 6.19 -13.84
CA LEU A 58 -3.53 5.61 -14.97
C LEU A 58 -4.00 6.09 -16.35
N SER A 59 -5.27 6.47 -16.49
CA SER A 59 -5.82 7.01 -17.75
C SER A 59 -5.18 8.32 -18.20
N LYS A 60 -4.49 9.04 -17.30
CA LYS A 60 -3.76 10.28 -17.63
C LYS A 60 -2.43 10.05 -18.33
N PHE A 61 -1.98 8.79 -18.42
CA PHE A 61 -0.73 8.41 -19.07
C PHE A 61 -0.96 7.62 -20.36
N VAL A 62 -2.21 7.49 -20.81
CA VAL A 62 -2.56 6.78 -22.04
C VAL A 62 -2.72 7.78 -23.16
N THR A 63 -1.93 7.63 -24.22
CA THR A 63 -2.22 8.24 -25.52
C THR A 63 -3.12 7.28 -26.28
N PRO A 64 -4.34 7.69 -26.66
CA PRO A 64 -5.25 6.82 -27.38
C PRO A 64 -4.62 6.36 -28.70
N ALA A 65 -4.80 5.07 -29.01
CA ALA A 65 -4.72 4.60 -30.38
C ALA A 65 -5.69 5.44 -31.24
N GLY A 66 -5.26 5.88 -32.42
CA GLY A 66 -6.13 6.61 -33.34
C GLY A 66 -7.14 5.69 -34.04
N HIS A 67 -7.24 5.75 -35.36
CA HIS A 67 -8.15 4.88 -36.11
C HIS A 67 -7.64 3.43 -36.16
N PHE A 68 -8.51 2.51 -36.60
CA PHE A 68 -8.22 1.08 -36.73
C PHE A 68 -6.82 0.81 -37.29
N GLY A 69 -5.92 0.29 -36.45
CA GLY A 69 -4.56 -0.08 -36.82
C GLY A 69 -3.46 0.83 -36.28
N GLU A 70 -3.79 1.98 -35.67
CA GLU A 70 -2.80 2.82 -34.99
C GLU A 70 -2.56 2.33 -33.55
N GLU A 71 -1.30 2.25 -33.14
CA GLU A 71 -0.93 1.89 -31.77
C GLU A 71 -1.07 3.10 -30.85
N GLY A 72 -1.72 2.89 -29.70
CA GLY A 72 -1.67 3.85 -28.59
C GLY A 72 -0.36 3.69 -27.84
N ASP A 73 -0.07 4.63 -26.95
CA ASP A 73 1.13 4.59 -26.12
C ASP A 73 0.80 4.80 -24.64
N PHE A 74 1.69 4.34 -23.78
CA PHE A 74 1.62 4.55 -22.35
C PHE A 74 2.88 5.28 -21.85
N ASP A 75 2.69 6.50 -21.37
CA ASP A 75 3.77 7.38 -20.93
C ASP A 75 4.33 6.93 -19.55
N LEU A 76 5.27 5.98 -19.59
CA LEU A 76 5.97 5.46 -18.42
C LEU A 76 6.89 6.50 -17.77
N ASP A 77 7.44 7.44 -18.55
CA ASP A 77 8.31 8.49 -18.02
C ASP A 77 7.53 9.49 -17.19
N LYS A 78 6.35 9.90 -17.66
CA LYS A 78 5.43 10.75 -16.88
C LYS A 78 4.88 10.01 -15.69
N LEU A 79 4.55 8.72 -15.81
CA LEU A 79 4.14 7.91 -14.65
C LEU A 79 5.25 7.89 -13.59
N LYS A 80 6.50 7.70 -13.98
CA LYS A 80 7.67 7.72 -13.08
C LYS A 80 7.84 9.08 -12.40
N GLU A 81 7.67 10.18 -13.14
CA GLU A 81 7.71 11.54 -12.58
C GLU A 81 6.63 11.73 -11.51
N ILE A 82 5.36 11.42 -11.83
CA ILE A 82 4.24 11.59 -10.92
C ILE A 82 4.36 10.66 -9.71
N SER A 83 4.85 9.43 -9.90
CA SER A 83 5.09 8.48 -8.81
C SER A 83 6.06 9.05 -7.78
N LYS A 84 7.16 9.68 -8.21
CA LYS A 84 8.10 10.37 -7.29
C LYS A 84 7.43 11.49 -6.50
N VAL A 85 6.57 12.28 -7.14
CA VAL A 85 5.83 13.36 -6.46
C VAL A 85 4.91 12.77 -5.39
N VAL A 86 4.15 11.72 -5.72
CA VAL A 86 3.25 11.04 -4.78
C VAL A 86 4.03 10.46 -3.60
N THR A 87 5.14 9.76 -3.84
CA THR A 87 6.01 9.23 -2.77
C THR A 87 6.48 10.32 -1.81
N ASN A 88 6.94 11.46 -2.34
CA ASN A 88 7.35 12.60 -1.50
C ASN A 88 6.19 13.20 -0.70
N ASN A 89 5.01 13.27 -1.30
CA ASN A 89 3.82 13.77 -0.61
C ASN A 89 3.40 12.84 0.52
N LEU A 90 3.33 11.54 0.28
CA LEU A 90 3.01 10.54 1.32
C LEU A 90 4.03 10.56 2.45
N ASN A 91 5.32 10.73 2.14
CA ASN A 91 6.33 10.89 3.18
C ASN A 91 6.12 12.15 4.04
N ARG A 92 5.65 13.26 3.46
CA ARG A 92 5.29 14.47 4.23
C ARG A 92 4.03 14.27 5.08
N VAL A 93 3.09 13.43 4.65
CA VAL A 93 1.90 13.12 5.45
C VAL A 93 2.31 12.49 6.78
N ILE A 94 3.30 11.59 6.78
CA ILE A 94 3.80 10.97 8.02
C ILE A 94 4.15 12.02 9.09
N ASP A 95 4.84 13.09 8.71
CA ASP A 95 5.29 14.12 9.66
C ASP A 95 4.17 15.06 10.12
N ASN A 96 3.19 15.31 9.23
CA ASN A 96 2.11 16.27 9.48
C ASN A 96 0.82 15.62 10.00
N ASN A 97 0.76 14.29 10.05
CA ASN A 97 -0.44 13.58 10.45
C ASN A 97 -0.76 13.79 11.93
N PHE A 98 -2.05 13.82 12.26
CA PHE A 98 -2.51 13.70 13.64
C PHE A 98 -2.64 12.23 13.98
N TYR A 99 -1.80 11.76 14.91
CA TYR A 99 -1.84 10.38 15.39
C TYR A 99 -2.76 10.27 16.61
N PRO A 100 -3.84 9.46 16.55
CA PRO A 100 -4.80 9.36 17.64
C PRO A 100 -4.25 8.61 18.87
N VAL A 101 -3.20 7.81 18.70
CA VAL A 101 -2.54 7.02 19.74
C VAL A 101 -1.02 7.02 19.52
N GLU A 102 -0.24 6.89 20.59
CA GLU A 102 1.22 7.07 20.54
C GLU A 102 1.93 5.89 19.85
N GLU A 103 1.41 4.68 19.98
CA GLU A 103 1.90 3.46 19.33
C GLU A 103 1.86 3.59 17.80
N ALA A 104 0.86 4.31 17.28
CA ALA A 104 0.71 4.60 15.86
C ALA A 104 1.78 5.60 15.39
N LYS A 105 2.00 6.66 16.15
CA LYS A 105 3.07 7.64 15.89
C LYS A 105 4.44 6.97 15.94
N ARG A 106 4.70 6.15 16.96
CA ARG A 106 5.96 5.43 17.15
C ARG A 106 6.29 4.56 15.94
N SER A 107 5.34 3.72 15.52
CA SER A 107 5.54 2.83 14.36
C SER A 107 5.83 3.63 13.09
N ASN A 108 4.99 4.62 12.78
CA ASN A 108 5.10 5.36 11.52
C ASN A 108 6.38 6.21 11.46
N MET A 109 6.82 6.80 12.57
CA MET A 109 8.05 7.58 12.62
C MET A 109 9.32 6.72 12.55
N ARG A 110 9.27 5.46 13.00
CA ARG A 110 10.41 4.52 12.94
C ARG A 110 10.57 3.90 11.55
N HIS A 111 9.47 3.46 10.95
CA HIS A 111 9.52 2.57 9.78
C HIS A 111 9.15 3.27 8.47
N ARG A 112 8.39 4.37 8.55
CA ARG A 112 7.96 5.21 7.42
C ARG A 112 7.54 4.39 6.17
N PRO A 113 6.57 3.48 6.32
CA PRO A 113 6.10 2.63 5.23
C PRO A 113 5.54 3.43 4.04
#